data_AF-A0A974NPU6-F1
#
_entry.id   AF-A0A974NPU6-F1
#
_cell.length_a   1.000
_cell.length_b   1.000
_cell.length_c   1.000
_cell.angle_alpha   90.00
_cell.angle_beta   90.00
_cell.angle_gamma   90.00
#
_symmetry.space_group_name_H-M   'P 1'
#
loop_
_entity.id
_entity.type
_entity.pdbx_description
1 polymer ?
#
loop_
_entity_poly.entity_id
_entity_poly.type
_entity_poly.pdbx_seq_one_letter_code
_entity_poly.pdbx_strand_id
1 'polypeptide(L)'
;MKPTTGQREQISPSDNTLAQAIFIVNKHAKTAPEPKALYELKRLTILKLLSEGKAKKLGLHFSDNPKFSAQQSDVIIQCGDYIFHLPPTRDDLKTLPHLGNRSSSVRNPKAVLSLSRAKLILQTYIGQTVETKMSNVNTGKPNQPSRRQQNQKYENTFLSSFLGKGYKSR
;
A
#
# COMPACT_ATOMS: atom_id res chain seq x y z
N MET A 1 28.78 -43.37 -1.59
CA MET A 1 27.57 -42.54 -1.76
C MET A 1 27.72 -41.32 -0.85
N LYS A 2 27.89 -40.12 -1.41
CA LYS A 2 28.02 -38.88 -0.62
C LYS A 2 26.64 -38.20 -0.57
N PRO A 3 26.16 -37.74 0.60
CA PRO A 3 24.90 -37.02 0.68
C PRO A 3 25.06 -35.61 0.12
N THR A 4 24.26 -35.27 -0.89
CA THR A 4 24.19 -33.94 -1.49
C THR A 4 23.32 -33.05 -0.61
N THR A 5 23.93 -32.31 0.32
CA THR A 5 23.23 -31.32 1.15
C THR A 5 22.86 -30.12 0.29
N GLY A 6 21.63 -30.09 -0.22
CA GLY A 6 21.05 -28.94 -0.91
C GLY A 6 20.81 -27.80 0.08
N GLN A 7 21.82 -26.93 0.27
CA GLN A 7 21.63 -25.67 0.96
C GLN A 7 20.72 -24.79 0.11
N ARG A 8 19.45 -24.64 0.51
CA ARG A 8 18.60 -23.55 0.01
C ARG A 8 19.20 -22.26 0.56
N GLU A 9 19.99 -21.57 -0.24
CA GLU A 9 20.38 -20.19 0.04
C GLU A 9 19.08 -19.38 0.23
N GLN A 10 18.88 -18.90 1.45
CA GLN A 10 17.77 -18.02 1.77
C GLN A 10 18.06 -16.68 1.10
N ILE A 11 17.59 -16.51 -0.14
CA ILE A 11 17.76 -15.27 -0.90
C ILE A 11 16.97 -14.19 -0.18
N SER A 12 17.66 -13.41 0.66
CA SER A 12 17.08 -12.25 1.29
C SER A 12 16.74 -11.21 0.22
N PRO A 13 15.52 -10.64 0.20
CA PRO A 13 15.18 -9.60 -0.76
C PRO A 13 16.12 -8.39 -0.57
N SER A 14 16.48 -7.74 -1.68
CA SER A 14 17.30 -6.53 -1.64
C SER A 14 16.59 -5.40 -0.89
N ASP A 15 17.36 -4.49 -0.28
CA ASP A 15 16.83 -3.34 0.45
C ASP A 15 15.92 -2.46 -0.43
N ASN A 16 16.28 -2.31 -1.71
CA ASN A 16 15.48 -1.58 -2.69
C ASN A 16 14.16 -2.31 -3.02
N THR A 17 14.16 -3.64 -3.08
CA THR A 17 12.91 -4.42 -3.26
C THR A 17 11.99 -4.27 -2.04
N LEU A 18 12.56 -4.28 -0.83
CA LEU A 18 11.80 -4.05 0.41
C LEU A 18 11.22 -2.64 0.44
N ALA A 19 12.03 -1.63 0.14
CA ALA A 19 11.60 -0.24 0.05
C ALA A 19 10.47 -0.05 -0.96
N GLN A 20 10.60 -0.62 -2.15
CA GLN A 20 9.55 -0.59 -3.17
C GLN A 20 8.25 -1.27 -2.69
N ALA A 21 8.35 -2.41 -2.01
CA ALA A 21 7.19 -3.11 -1.46
C ALA A 21 6.49 -2.28 -0.36
N ILE A 22 7.25 -1.65 0.54
CA ILE A 22 6.72 -0.71 1.56
C ILE A 22 5.97 0.44 0.89
N PHE A 23 6.54 1.02 -0.17
CA PHE A 23 5.94 2.13 -0.90
C PHE A 23 4.58 1.75 -1.51
N ILE A 24 4.49 0.56 -2.14
CA ILE A 24 3.24 0.05 -2.71
C ILE A 24 2.19 -0.20 -1.62
N VAL A 25 2.56 -0.87 -0.53
CA VAL A 25 1.65 -1.12 0.60
C VAL A 25 1.09 0.19 1.15
N ASN A 26 1.94 1.21 1.34
CA ASN A 26 1.52 2.52 1.81
C ASN A 26 0.62 3.25 0.79
N LYS A 27 0.90 3.13 -0.52
CA LYS A 27 0.04 3.69 -1.57
C LYS A 27 -1.37 3.11 -1.51
N HIS A 28 -1.50 1.80 -1.35
CA HIS A 28 -2.79 1.13 -1.24
C HIS A 28 -3.48 1.39 0.09
N ALA A 29 -2.74 1.53 1.20
CA ALA A 29 -3.31 1.87 2.50
C ALA A 29 -4.11 3.20 2.48
N LYS A 30 -3.73 4.16 1.64
CA LYS A 30 -4.45 5.44 1.51
C LYS A 30 -5.84 5.30 0.89
N THR A 31 -6.09 4.23 0.14
CA THR A 31 -7.33 4.03 -0.61
C THR A 31 -8.07 2.76 -0.22
N ALA A 32 -7.51 1.95 0.70
CA ALA A 32 -8.11 0.69 1.13
C ALA A 32 -9.26 0.95 2.13
N PRO A 33 -10.33 0.13 2.08
CA PRO A 33 -11.41 0.20 3.08
C PRO A 33 -10.90 -0.15 4.49
N GLU A 34 -9.96 -1.09 4.59
CA GLU A 34 -9.33 -1.52 5.84
C GLU A 34 -7.83 -1.19 5.87
N PRO A 35 -7.45 0.07 6.18
CA PRO A 35 -6.07 0.55 6.05
C PRO A 35 -5.15 0.10 7.20
N LYS A 36 -5.72 -0.28 8.35
CA LYS A 36 -4.96 -0.56 9.58
C LYS A 36 -3.89 -1.65 9.39
N ALA A 37 -4.26 -2.78 8.78
CA ALA A 37 -3.34 -3.90 8.55
C ALA A 37 -2.14 -3.52 7.66
N LEU A 38 -2.37 -2.68 6.64
CA LEU A 38 -1.31 -2.23 5.72
C LEU A 38 -0.37 -1.22 6.40
N TYR A 39 -0.89 -0.33 7.25
CA TYR A 39 -0.07 0.59 8.02
C TYR A 39 0.79 -0.13 9.06
N GLU A 40 0.25 -1.13 9.75
CA GLU A 40 1.03 -1.96 10.68
C GLU A 40 2.13 -2.74 9.95
N LEU A 41 1.81 -3.37 8.82
CA LEU A 41 2.81 -4.07 8.00
C LEU A 41 3.96 -3.14 7.57
N LYS A 42 3.62 -1.93 7.10
CA LYS A 42 4.61 -0.88 6.77
C LYS A 42 5.47 -0.53 7.99
N ARG A 43 4.84 -0.25 9.14
CA ARG A 43 5.52 0.18 10.37
C ARG A 43 6.50 -0.88 10.87
N LEU A 44 6.04 -2.13 11.03
CA LEU A 44 6.85 -3.24 11.53
C LEU A 44 8.06 -3.51 10.62
N THR A 45 7.86 -3.45 9.31
CA THR A 45 8.95 -3.64 8.35
C THR A 45 10.00 -2.54 8.48
N ILE A 46 9.59 -1.26 8.57
CA ILE A 46 10.54 -0.14 8.73
C ILE A 46 11.31 -0.25 10.05
N LEU A 47 10.64 -0.61 11.15
CA LEU A 47 11.32 -0.81 12.44
C LEU A 47 12.37 -1.91 12.37
N LYS A 48 12.06 -3.03 11.70
CA LYS A 48 13.02 -4.11 11.46
C LYS A 48 14.20 -3.64 10.62
N LEU A 49 13.95 -2.92 9.53
CA LEU A 49 15.00 -2.34 8.67
C LEU A 49 15.91 -1.37 9.43
N LEU A 50 15.35 -0.56 10.33
CA LEU A 50 16.13 0.32 11.21
C LEU A 50 17.01 -0.49 12.17
N SER A 51 16.47 -1.55 12.77
CA SER A 51 17.23 -2.42 13.69
C SER A 51 18.36 -3.18 12.98
N GLU A 52 18.18 -3.52 11.71
CA GLU A 52 19.18 -4.19 10.86
C GLU A 52 20.18 -3.20 10.23
N GLY A 53 20.02 -1.89 10.43
CA GLY A 53 20.88 -0.86 9.83
C GLY A 53 20.68 -0.63 8.31
N LYS A 54 19.65 -1.25 7.72
CA LYS A 54 19.30 -1.13 6.29
C LYS A 54 18.51 0.14 5.97
N ALA A 55 17.89 0.73 6.99
CA ALA A 55 17.26 2.04 6.91
C ALA A 55 17.94 3.03 7.87
N LYS A 56 17.86 4.32 7.55
CA LYS A 56 18.46 5.39 8.34
C LYS A 56 17.44 6.49 8.61
N LYS A 57 17.42 6.99 9.85
CA LYS A 57 16.70 8.22 10.20
C LYS A 57 17.55 9.40 9.75
N LEU A 58 17.00 10.26 8.90
CA LEU A 58 17.72 11.42 8.36
C LEU A 58 17.53 12.67 9.21
N GLY A 59 16.32 12.88 9.72
CA GLY A 59 15.97 14.10 10.43
C GLY A 59 14.46 14.22 10.61
N LEU A 60 14.02 15.41 11.01
CA LEU A 60 12.61 15.76 11.21
C LEU A 60 12.15 16.75 10.15
N HIS A 61 10.95 16.53 9.60
CA HIS A 61 10.22 17.56 8.85
C HIS A 61 9.03 18.04 9.66
N PHE A 62 8.58 19.27 9.42
CA PHE A 62 7.25 19.67 9.84
C PHE A 62 6.19 18.90 9.06
N SER A 63 5.16 18.42 9.76
CA SER A 63 4.05 17.70 9.16
C SER A 63 3.10 18.68 8.48
N ASP A 64 2.65 18.34 7.27
CA ASP A 64 1.73 19.17 6.49
C ASP A 64 0.33 19.26 7.14
N ASN A 65 -0.05 18.29 8.01
CA ASN A 65 -1.39 18.19 8.61
C ASN A 65 -1.33 17.94 10.13
N PRO A 66 -1.00 18.95 10.96
CA PRO A 66 -0.77 18.78 12.39
C PRO A 66 -2.05 18.56 13.24
N LYS A 67 -3.21 18.32 12.61
CA LYS A 67 -4.53 18.10 13.23
C LYS A 67 -4.87 19.08 14.36
N PHE A 68 -4.60 18.69 15.61
CA PHE A 68 -4.97 19.44 16.83
C PHE A 68 -3.84 20.29 17.39
N SER A 69 -2.63 20.19 16.84
CA SER A 69 -1.47 20.96 17.27
C SER A 69 -1.18 22.08 16.28
N ALA A 70 -0.60 23.17 16.77
CA ALA A 70 -0.11 24.24 15.88
C ALA A 70 1.05 23.77 15.00
N GLN A 71 1.88 22.84 15.51
CA GLN A 71 3.03 22.30 14.80
C GLN A 71 3.28 20.85 15.23
N GLN A 72 3.50 19.96 14.26
CA GLN A 72 3.92 18.57 14.48
C GLN A 72 5.09 18.28 13.57
N SER A 73 5.93 17.32 13.96
CA SER A 73 7.07 16.89 13.17
C SER A 73 6.93 15.41 12.83
N ASP A 74 7.48 14.99 11.69
CA ASP A 74 7.55 13.63 11.21
C ASP A 74 9.02 13.22 11.00
N VAL A 75 9.38 12.01 11.40
CA VAL A 75 10.73 11.46 11.16
C VAL A 75 10.84 11.02 9.72
N ILE A 76 11.87 11.52 9.05
CA ILE A 76 12.25 11.10 7.71
C ILE A 76 13.14 9.88 7.82
N ILE A 77 12.75 8.84 7.10
CA ILE A 77 13.49 7.58 7.04
C ILE A 77 13.83 7.29 5.59
N GLN A 78 15.11 7.07 5.32
CA GLN A 78 15.59 6.60 4.03
C GLN A 78 15.81 5.09 4.08
N CYS A 79 15.30 4.38 3.08
CA CYS A 79 15.56 2.97 2.85
C CYS A 79 15.78 2.77 1.35
N GLY A 80 17.00 2.42 0.97
CA GLY A 80 17.40 2.42 -0.44
C GLY A 80 17.12 3.77 -1.11
N ASP A 81 16.48 3.72 -2.28
CA ASP A 81 16.10 4.91 -3.06
C ASP A 81 14.78 5.57 -2.64
N TYR A 82 14.17 5.10 -1.54
CA TYR A 82 12.88 5.58 -1.06
C TYR A 82 12.99 6.32 0.27
N ILE A 83 12.12 7.30 0.43
CA ILE A 83 11.94 8.09 1.64
C ILE A 83 10.54 7.86 2.21
N PHE A 84 10.48 7.64 3.52
CA PHE A 84 9.26 7.42 4.28
C PHE A 84 9.17 8.39 5.45
N HIS A 85 7.94 8.61 5.91
CA HIS A 85 7.66 9.38 7.13
C HIS A 85 7.01 8.46 8.17
N LEU A 86 7.45 8.59 9.42
CA LEU A 86 6.86 7.98 10.60
C LEU A 86 6.64 9.03 11.70
N PRO A 87 5.66 8.80 12.59
CA PRO A 87 5.52 9.61 13.79
C PRO A 87 6.81 9.57 14.63
N PRO A 88 7.27 10.72 15.16
CA PRO A 88 8.48 10.78 15.96
C PRO A 88 8.29 10.16 17.34
N THR A 89 9.37 9.55 17.86
CA THR A 89 9.48 9.20 19.27
C THR A 89 10.06 10.37 20.08
N ARG A 90 10.00 10.28 21.41
CA ARG A 90 10.59 11.32 22.29
C ARG A 90 12.09 11.47 22.08
N ASP A 91 12.79 10.38 21.77
CA ASP A 91 14.23 10.38 21.53
C ASP A 91 14.56 10.96 20.15
N ASP A 92 13.74 10.70 19.14
CA ASP A 92 13.88 11.30 17.82
C ASP A 92 13.83 12.83 17.89
N LEU A 93 12.88 13.37 18.66
CA LEU A 93 12.74 14.83 18.84
C LEU A 93 13.95 15.48 19.53
N LYS A 94 14.71 14.72 20.33
CA LYS A 94 15.90 15.23 21.04
C LYS A 94 17.18 15.10 20.21
N THR A 95 17.28 14.05 19.40
CA THR A 95 18.53 13.63 18.78
C THR A 95 18.62 13.98 17.30
N LEU A 96 17.49 14.04 16.60
CA LEU A 96 17.49 14.30 15.16
C LEU A 96 17.42 15.80 14.85
N PRO A 97 18.18 16.28 13.86
CA PRO A 97 18.09 17.66 13.41
C PRO A 97 16.76 17.92 12.70
N HIS A 98 16.25 19.14 12.84
CA HIS A 98 15.08 19.59 12.10
C HIS A 98 15.50 20.11 10.72
N LEU A 99 14.97 19.49 9.67
CA LEU A 99 15.30 19.78 8.26
C LEU A 99 14.34 20.78 7.62
N GLY A 100 13.35 21.25 8.40
CA GLY A 100 12.41 22.29 7.99
C GLY A 100 11.15 21.73 7.35
N ASN A 101 10.64 22.44 6.35
CA ASN A 101 9.45 22.02 5.62
C ASN A 101 9.80 20.98 4.55
N ARG A 102 8.83 20.12 4.25
CA ARG A 102 8.98 19.09 3.22
C ARG A 102 9.15 19.71 1.84
N SER A 103 10.26 19.43 1.16
CA SER A 103 10.46 19.82 -0.24
C SER A 103 9.50 19.05 -1.18
N SER A 104 8.84 19.78 -2.10
CA SER A 104 7.95 19.20 -3.11
C SER A 104 8.68 18.55 -4.29
N SER A 105 9.97 18.83 -4.42
CA SER A 105 10.84 18.39 -5.53
C SER A 105 11.26 16.93 -5.40
N VAL A 106 11.48 16.46 -4.17
CA VAL A 106 12.00 15.11 -3.90
C VAL A 106 10.86 14.11 -3.87
N ARG A 107 10.88 13.16 -4.81
CA ARG A 107 9.84 12.13 -4.95
C ARG A 107 10.45 10.74 -4.96
N ASN A 108 9.73 9.79 -4.37
CA ASN A 108 10.07 8.38 -4.45
C ASN A 108 10.00 7.90 -5.91
N PRO A 109 10.91 7.00 -6.33
CA PRO A 109 10.93 6.47 -7.68
C PRO A 109 9.68 5.65 -7.99
N LYS A 110 9.37 5.50 -9.29
CA LYS A 110 8.21 4.72 -9.75
C LYS A 110 8.37 3.25 -9.34
N ALA A 111 7.28 2.67 -8.83
CA ALA A 111 7.25 1.29 -8.37
C ALA A 111 6.42 0.41 -9.30
N VAL A 112 6.92 -0.78 -9.62
CA VAL A 112 6.29 -1.75 -10.52
C VAL A 112 6.11 -3.08 -9.77
N LEU A 113 5.18 -3.10 -8.80
CA LEU A 113 4.89 -4.29 -8.01
C LEU A 113 3.40 -4.35 -7.66
N SER A 114 2.80 -5.54 -7.68
CA SER A 114 1.41 -5.73 -7.26
C SER A 114 1.29 -5.70 -5.73
N LEU A 115 0.13 -5.29 -5.21
CA LEU A 115 -0.14 -5.26 -3.77
C LEU A 115 0.05 -6.64 -3.12
N SER A 116 -0.45 -7.71 -3.76
CA SER A 116 -0.34 -9.07 -3.24
C SER A 116 1.12 -9.51 -3.12
N ARG A 117 1.95 -9.20 -4.12
CA ARG A 117 3.38 -9.52 -4.08
C ARG A 117 4.11 -8.67 -3.05
N ALA A 118 3.77 -7.38 -2.94
CA ALA A 118 4.32 -6.49 -1.93
C ALA A 118 4.07 -7.01 -0.50
N LYS A 119 2.82 -7.37 -0.19
CA LYS A 119 2.46 -7.96 1.10
C LYS A 119 3.28 -9.21 1.40
N LEU A 120 3.35 -10.14 0.44
CA LEU A 120 4.10 -11.38 0.60
C LEU A 120 5.58 -11.10 0.90
N ILE A 121 6.22 -10.20 0.15
CA ILE A 121 7.64 -9.84 0.39
C ILE A 121 7.83 -9.31 1.80
N LEU A 122 6.99 -8.37 2.25
CA LEU A 122 7.12 -7.78 3.59
C LEU A 122 6.83 -8.79 4.69
N GLN A 123 5.81 -9.62 4.53
CA GLN A 123 5.39 -10.64 5.49
C GLN A 123 6.45 -11.73 5.67
N THR A 124 6.99 -12.23 4.56
CA THR A 124 8.14 -13.15 4.58
C THR A 124 9.34 -12.51 5.28
N TYR A 125 9.61 -11.23 5.00
CA TYR A 125 10.74 -10.53 5.61
C TYR A 125 10.57 -10.35 7.12
N ILE A 126 9.39 -9.96 7.63
CA ILE A 126 9.16 -9.80 9.08
C ILE A 126 8.98 -11.14 9.81
N GLY A 127 8.87 -12.26 9.08
CA GLY A 127 8.65 -13.59 9.66
C GLY A 127 7.19 -13.85 10.06
N GLN A 128 6.23 -13.06 9.57
CA GLN A 128 4.81 -13.33 9.74
C GLN A 128 4.35 -14.20 8.57
N THR A 129 4.22 -15.51 8.81
CA THR A 129 3.61 -16.40 7.83
C THR A 129 2.14 -16.04 7.70
N VAL A 130 1.75 -15.46 6.57
CA VAL A 130 0.34 -15.43 6.21
C VAL A 130 -0.01 -16.84 5.79
N GLU A 131 -0.76 -17.53 6.64
CA GLU A 131 -1.73 -18.50 6.15
C GLU A 131 -2.67 -17.72 5.23
N THR A 132 -2.26 -17.59 3.98
CA THR A 132 -3.16 -17.13 2.95
C THR A 132 -4.17 -18.26 2.88
N LYS A 133 -5.27 -18.12 3.62
CA LYS A 133 -6.52 -18.78 3.25
C LYS A 133 -6.85 -18.19 1.89
N MET A 134 -6.19 -18.72 0.86
CA MET A 134 -6.74 -18.79 -0.47
C MET A 134 -8.04 -19.54 -0.21
N SER A 135 -9.11 -18.81 0.01
CA SER A 135 -10.42 -19.32 -0.29
C SER A 135 -10.28 -19.80 -1.72
N ASN A 136 -10.23 -21.12 -1.89
CA ASN A 136 -10.59 -21.78 -3.14
C ASN A 136 -12.03 -21.34 -3.41
N VAL A 137 -12.21 -20.12 -3.88
CA VAL A 137 -13.36 -19.77 -4.67
C VAL A 137 -13.13 -20.56 -5.94
N ASN A 138 -13.63 -21.80 -5.91
CA ASN A 138 -14.00 -22.51 -7.11
C ASN A 138 -14.88 -21.54 -7.91
N THR A 139 -14.27 -20.76 -8.80
CA THR A 139 -14.98 -20.17 -9.91
C THR A 139 -15.34 -21.35 -10.81
N GLY A 140 -16.32 -22.13 -10.37
CA GLY A 140 -17.14 -22.91 -11.28
C GLY A 140 -17.67 -21.90 -12.27
N LYS A 141 -17.07 -21.86 -13.45
CA LYS A 141 -17.64 -21.16 -14.59
C LYS A 141 -19.04 -21.76 -14.75
N PRO A 142 -20.14 -21.00 -14.58
CA PRO A 142 -21.40 -21.51 -15.07
C PRO A 142 -21.23 -21.68 -16.58
N ASN A 143 -21.44 -22.91 -17.06
CA ASN A 143 -21.57 -23.20 -18.48
C ASN A 143 -22.62 -22.23 -19.03
N GLN A 144 -22.20 -21.24 -19.82
CA GLN A 144 -23.15 -20.46 -20.59
C GLN A 144 -23.72 -21.38 -21.67
N PRO A 145 -25.04 -21.64 -21.71
CA PRO A 145 -25.62 -22.22 -22.90
C PRO A 145 -25.49 -21.18 -24.02
N SER A 146 -24.88 -21.58 -25.14
CA SER A 146 -24.84 -20.81 -26.38
C SER A 146 -26.29 -20.48 -26.81
N ARG A 147 -26.75 -19.26 -26.49
CA ARG A 147 -28.06 -18.79 -26.89
C ARG A 147 -28.05 -18.52 -28.38
N ARG A 148 -28.76 -19.37 -29.13
CA ARG A 148 -29.13 -19.14 -30.54
C ARG A 148 -29.66 -17.72 -30.69
N GLN A 149 -29.11 -16.98 -31.63
CA GLN A 149 -29.65 -15.69 -32.04
C GLN A 149 -31.06 -15.91 -32.60
N GLN A 150 -32.07 -15.44 -31.89
CA GLN A 150 -33.38 -15.17 -32.47
C GLN A 150 -33.65 -13.68 -32.30
N ASN A 151 -33.72 -13.01 -33.45
CA ASN A 151 -34.19 -11.64 -33.63
C ASN A 151 -35.49 -11.42 -32.86
N GLN A 152 -35.47 -10.55 -31.85
CA GLN A 152 -36.69 -9.95 -31.32
C GLN A 152 -36.46 -8.44 -31.16
N LYS A 153 -37.30 -7.69 -31.89
CA LYS A 153 -37.38 -6.24 -31.92
C LYS A 153 -37.60 -5.71 -30.50
N TYR A 154 -36.80 -4.73 -30.08
CA TYR A 154 -37.00 -4.02 -28.83
C TYR A 154 -38.04 -2.92 -29.05
N GLU A 155 -39.24 -3.11 -28.49
CA GLU A 155 -40.17 -2.01 -28.19
C GLU A 155 -39.64 -1.29 -26.95
N ASN A 156 -39.47 0.03 -27.04
CA ASN A 156 -38.90 0.88 -25.99
C ASN A 156 -39.91 1.09 -24.86
N THR A 157 -39.94 0.19 -23.88
CA THR A 157 -40.70 0.41 -22.63
C THR A 157 -39.83 1.08 -21.58
N PHE A 158 -39.41 2.32 -21.83
CA PHE A 158 -39.04 3.24 -20.76
C PHE A 158 -40.16 4.29 -20.66
N LEU A 159 -41.06 4.09 -19.70
CA LEU A 159 -41.96 5.14 -19.21
C LEU A 159 -41.09 6.23 -18.58
N SER A 160 -40.84 7.29 -19.35
CA SER A 160 -40.28 8.54 -18.86
C SER A 160 -41.33 9.29 -18.03
N SER A 161 -41.34 9.07 -16.72
CA SER A 161 -42.17 9.84 -15.77
C SER A 161 -41.37 10.45 -14.62
N PHE A 162 -40.18 10.98 -14.93
CA PHE A 162 -39.41 11.79 -13.99
C PHE A 162 -38.82 13.04 -14.65
N LEU A 163 -39.69 13.87 -15.22
CA LEU A 163 -39.39 15.27 -15.50
C LEU A 163 -40.66 16.12 -15.27
N GLY A 164 -40.98 16.34 -13.99
CA GLY A 164 -41.94 17.35 -13.59
C GLY A 164 -41.41 18.74 -13.94
N LYS A 165 -41.85 19.29 -15.08
CA LYS A 165 -41.73 20.72 -15.38
C LYS A 165 -43.03 21.40 -14.99
N GLY A 166 -43.08 21.90 -13.76
CA GLY A 166 -43.98 22.98 -13.40
C GLY A 166 -43.32 24.31 -13.77
N TYR A 167 -43.87 25.03 -14.74
CA TYR A 167 -43.84 26.49 -14.87
C TYR A 167 -44.96 26.88 -15.83
N LYS A 168 -46.08 27.41 -15.30
CA LYS A 168 -47.05 28.18 -16.08
C LYS A 168 -46.79 29.65 -15.79
N SER A 169 -46.44 30.39 -16.83
CA SER A 169 -46.45 31.85 -16.87
C SER A 169 -47.89 32.33 -17.04
N ARG A 170 -48.33 33.25 -16.18
CA ARG A 170 -49.32 34.29 -16.47
C ARG A 170 -48.94 35.52 -15.66
#